data_AF-A0A087SAR6-F1
#
_entry.id   AF-A0A087SAR6-F1
#
_cell.length_a   1.000
_cell.length_b   1.000
_cell.length_c   1.000
_cell.angle_alpha   90.00
_cell.angle_beta   90.00
_cell.angle_gamma   90.00
#
_symmetry.space_group_name_H-M   'P 1'
#
loop_
_entity.id
_entity.type
_entity.pdbx_description
1 polymer ?
#
loop_
_entity_poly.entity_id
_entity_poly.type
_entity_poly.pdbx_seq_one_letter_code
_entity_poly.pdbx_strand_id
1 'polypeptide(L)'
;MRAGLSQRQQSSSLANIPDARVNPDGVRAIARNLLLDTLQMMRKFEASGMSREQAEGLTQHLTQMLCQDRDKLADLYVTKEVLKRSLLEHEANIAGFRAELLKSQELQAASFTRDTERLQDGLEKIRSEIRYEVDKLTASQRLDLNLEKGRIRDELQSLRDMATEMEIKVDKEVNSLKAAMEQSKNDTVKYVLGLMLALMTAGLGAARLVLH
;
A
#
# COMPACT_ATOMS: atom_id res chain seq x y z
N MET A 1 -17.70 -7.37 19.36
CA MET A 1 -17.85 -8.56 20.24
C MET A 1 -18.54 -9.69 19.47
N ARG A 2 -17.79 -10.61 18.85
CA ARG A 2 -18.23 -11.96 18.40
C ARG A 2 -17.09 -12.61 17.59
N ALA A 3 -16.11 -13.19 18.27
CA ALA A 3 -15.06 -13.98 17.62
C ALA A 3 -14.47 -15.06 18.56
N GLY A 4 -15.26 -15.55 19.54
CA GLY A 4 -14.77 -16.41 20.61
C GLY A 4 -15.35 -17.82 20.67
N LEU A 5 -16.13 -18.27 19.67
CA LEU A 5 -16.91 -19.52 19.80
C LEU A 5 -16.60 -20.61 18.77
N SER A 6 -15.73 -20.38 17.80
CA SER A 6 -15.50 -21.41 16.75
C SER A 6 -14.34 -22.38 17.04
N GLN A 7 -13.50 -22.12 18.04
CA GLN A 7 -12.31 -22.94 18.30
C GLN A 7 -12.52 -24.06 19.32
N ARG A 8 -13.72 -24.15 19.93
CA ARG A 8 -14.05 -25.17 20.95
C ARG A 8 -14.69 -26.43 20.39
N GLN A 9 -15.01 -26.48 19.09
CA GLN A 9 -15.70 -27.61 18.47
C GLN A 9 -14.81 -28.52 17.61
N GLN A 10 -13.52 -28.21 17.43
CA GLN A 10 -12.59 -29.10 16.69
C GLN A 10 -11.77 -30.04 17.61
N SER A 11 -11.78 -29.82 18.93
CA SER A 11 -11.05 -30.70 19.88
C SER A 11 -11.81 -31.98 20.25
N SER A 12 -13.07 -32.15 19.82
CA SER A 12 -13.91 -33.30 20.19
C SER A 12 -13.90 -34.45 19.18
N SER A 13 -13.21 -34.32 18.04
CA SER A 13 -13.21 -35.37 17.00
C SER A 13 -12.02 -36.34 17.05
N LEU A 14 -11.08 -36.19 17.99
CA LEU A 14 -9.94 -37.10 18.16
C LEU A 14 -10.15 -38.11 19.30
N ALA A 15 -11.31 -38.10 19.95
CA ALA A 15 -11.61 -38.94 21.11
C ALA A 15 -11.98 -40.40 20.77
N ASN A 16 -11.83 -40.84 19.52
CA ASN A 16 -12.28 -42.17 19.10
C ASN A 16 -11.27 -42.91 18.22
N ILE A 17 -9.98 -42.83 18.57
CA ILE A 17 -9.02 -43.82 18.10
C ILE A 17 -9.26 -45.06 18.95
N PRO A 18 -9.72 -46.20 18.36
CA PRO A 18 -9.90 -47.43 19.12
C PRO A 18 -8.55 -47.78 19.73
N ASP A 19 -8.55 -47.87 21.06
CA ASP A 19 -7.45 -48.27 21.92
C ASP A 19 -6.82 -49.54 21.31
N ALA A 20 -5.73 -49.38 20.54
CA ALA A 20 -4.93 -50.48 20.03
C ALA A 20 -4.18 -51.04 21.23
N ARG A 21 -4.93 -51.73 22.09
CA ARG A 21 -4.47 -52.47 23.25
C ARG A 21 -3.56 -53.58 22.74
N VAL A 22 -2.29 -53.26 22.52
CA VAL A 22 -1.25 -54.26 22.65
C VAL A 22 -1.16 -54.55 24.14
N ASN A 23 -1.90 -55.58 24.51
CA ASN A 23 -1.93 -56.19 25.82
C ASN A 23 -0.49 -56.34 26.34
N PRO A 24 -0.12 -55.78 27.51
CA PRO A 24 1.20 -55.94 28.10
C PRO A 24 1.60 -57.41 28.35
N ASP A 25 0.65 -58.34 28.26
CA ASP A 25 0.93 -59.78 28.28
C ASP A 25 1.66 -60.28 27.03
N GLY A 26 1.60 -59.56 25.89
CA GLY A 26 2.11 -60.03 24.59
C GLY A 26 3.64 -60.15 24.47
N VAL A 27 4.40 -59.34 25.22
CA VAL A 27 5.89 -59.34 25.14
C VAL A 27 6.51 -60.24 26.22
N ARG A 28 5.86 -60.38 27.38
CA ARG A 28 6.20 -61.44 28.35
C ARG A 28 5.71 -62.82 27.92
N ALA A 29 4.71 -62.87 27.05
CA ALA A 29 4.24 -64.05 26.35
C ALA A 29 5.37 -64.65 25.50
N ILE A 30 6.01 -63.95 24.57
CA ILE A 30 6.87 -64.62 23.58
C ILE A 30 8.14 -65.28 24.16
N ALA A 31 8.76 -64.71 25.21
CA ALA A 31 9.90 -65.34 25.88
C ALA A 31 9.50 -66.54 26.78
N ARG A 32 8.21 -66.67 27.12
CA ARG A 32 7.63 -67.82 27.85
C ARG A 32 6.71 -68.70 26.99
N ASN A 33 6.46 -68.33 25.73
CA ASN A 33 5.50 -68.95 24.82
C ASN A 33 6.21 -69.72 23.71
N LEU A 34 7.08 -70.65 24.10
CA LEU A 34 6.74 -72.00 23.69
C LEU A 34 5.87 -72.55 24.82
N LEU A 35 4.56 -72.25 24.76
CA LEU A 35 3.53 -73.03 25.48
C LEU A 35 3.39 -74.43 24.85
N LEU A 36 4.44 -74.89 24.20
CA LEU A 36 4.58 -76.23 23.68
C LEU A 36 5.11 -77.04 24.84
N ASP A 37 4.18 -77.66 25.55
CA ASP A 37 4.49 -78.77 26.43
C ASP A 37 4.99 -79.93 25.55
N THR A 38 6.30 -79.96 25.31
CA THR A 38 6.98 -80.96 24.48
C THR A 38 6.72 -82.37 25.01
N LEU A 39 6.56 -82.53 26.32
CA LEU A 39 6.25 -83.81 26.94
C LEU A 39 4.81 -84.24 26.64
N GLN A 40 3.84 -83.33 26.74
CA GLN A 40 2.45 -83.63 26.39
C GLN A 40 2.30 -83.92 24.89
N MET A 41 3.06 -83.23 24.03
CA MET A 41 3.06 -83.45 22.59
C MET A 41 3.64 -84.82 22.23
N MET A 42 4.78 -85.18 22.82
CA MET A 42 5.40 -86.49 22.65
C MET A 42 4.47 -87.63 23.08
N ARG A 43 3.80 -87.49 24.25
CA ARG A 43 2.81 -88.48 24.72
C ARG A 43 1.62 -88.64 23.77
N LYS A 44 1.18 -87.57 23.11
CA LYS A 44 0.11 -87.63 22.09
C LYS A 44 0.57 -88.35 20.83
N PHE A 45 1.82 -88.19 20.43
CA PHE A 45 2.39 -88.91 19.29
C PHE A 45 2.59 -90.40 19.60
N GLU A 46 3.06 -90.75 20.80
CA GLU A 46 3.13 -92.15 21.26
C GLU A 46 1.74 -92.80 21.33
N ALA A 47 0.74 -92.08 21.86
CA ALA A 47 -0.65 -92.55 21.90
C ALA A 47 -1.28 -92.72 20.51
N SER A 48 -0.73 -92.08 19.48
CA SER A 48 -1.16 -92.18 18.09
C SER A 48 -0.42 -93.30 17.33
N GLY A 49 0.42 -94.09 18.01
CA GLY A 49 1.09 -95.27 17.45
C GLY A 49 2.53 -95.05 16.99
N MET A 50 3.16 -93.90 17.28
CA MET A 50 4.58 -93.67 16.99
C MET A 50 5.48 -94.33 18.04
N SER A 51 6.68 -94.77 17.65
CA SER A 51 7.69 -95.16 18.63
C SER A 51 8.19 -93.94 19.40
N ARG A 52 8.71 -94.15 20.61
CA ARG A 52 9.22 -93.07 21.46
C ARG A 52 10.29 -92.21 20.78
N GLU A 53 11.21 -92.85 20.05
CA GLU A 53 12.25 -92.15 19.28
C GLU A 53 11.67 -91.30 18.13
N GLN A 54 10.64 -91.80 17.44
CA GLN A 54 9.97 -91.07 16.37
C GLN A 54 9.16 -89.88 16.91
N ALA A 55 8.44 -90.08 18.02
CA ALA A 55 7.69 -89.04 18.71
C ALA A 55 8.60 -87.92 19.25
N GLU A 56 9.76 -88.28 19.80
CA GLU A 56 10.76 -87.33 20.28
C GLU A 56 11.39 -86.54 19.13
N GLY A 57 11.84 -87.22 18.06
CA GLY A 57 12.44 -86.57 16.89
C GLY A 57 11.49 -85.59 16.19
N LEU A 58 10.22 -85.96 16.03
CA LEU A 58 9.21 -85.07 15.46
C LEU A 58 8.91 -83.87 16.36
N THR A 59 8.81 -84.08 17.67
CA THR A 59 8.59 -83.00 18.64
C THR A 59 9.76 -82.01 18.65
N GLN A 60 11.00 -82.50 18.57
CA GLN A 60 12.20 -81.65 18.47
C GLN A 60 12.20 -80.83 17.17
N HIS A 61 11.89 -81.43 16.02
CA HIS A 61 11.85 -80.73 14.75
C HIS A 61 10.78 -79.63 14.71
N LEU A 62 9.57 -79.92 15.20
CA LEU A 62 8.49 -78.93 15.31
C LEU A 62 8.87 -77.79 16.25
N THR A 63 9.47 -78.10 17.40
CA THR A 63 9.95 -77.08 18.34
C THR A 63 11.00 -76.17 17.69
N GLN A 64 11.92 -76.75 16.90
CA GLN A 64 12.93 -75.99 16.17
C GLN A 64 12.32 -75.06 15.10
N MET A 65 11.37 -75.55 14.31
CA MET A 65 10.67 -74.74 13.30
C MET A 65 9.91 -73.58 13.96
N LEU A 66 9.21 -73.83 15.07
CA LEU A 66 8.53 -72.79 15.84
C LEU A 66 9.48 -71.74 16.43
N CYS A 67 10.65 -72.15 16.93
CA CYS A 67 11.69 -71.21 17.35
C CYS A 67 12.16 -70.32 16.19
N GLN A 68 12.40 -70.91 15.01
CA GLN A 68 12.84 -70.16 13.83
C GLN A 68 11.78 -69.17 13.35
N ASP A 69 10.51 -69.57 13.34
CA ASP A 69 9.42 -68.69 12.92
C ASP A 69 9.14 -67.60 13.96
N ARG A 70 9.32 -67.88 15.25
CA ARG A 70 9.31 -66.84 16.30
C ARG A 70 10.35 -65.77 16.03
N ASP A 71 11.58 -66.16 15.69
CA ASP A 71 12.67 -65.22 15.47
C ASP A 71 12.41 -64.36 14.22
N LYS A 72 11.92 -64.97 13.13
CA LYS A 72 11.48 -64.23 11.93
C LYS A 72 10.32 -63.27 12.21
N LEU A 73 9.36 -63.65 13.04
CA LEU A 73 8.26 -62.76 13.44
C LEU A 73 8.79 -61.62 14.33
N ALA A 74 9.73 -61.89 15.23
CA ALA A 74 10.34 -60.86 16.06
C ALA A 74 11.06 -59.78 15.23
N ASP A 75 11.63 -60.15 14.08
CA ASP A 75 12.24 -59.19 13.13
C ASP A 75 11.19 -58.31 12.42
N LEU A 76 9.95 -58.78 12.27
CA LEU A 76 8.86 -58.03 11.64
C LEU A 76 8.09 -57.13 12.62
N TYR A 77 8.15 -57.40 13.91
CA TYR A 77 7.38 -56.67 14.93
C TYR A 77 8.26 -55.84 15.86
N VAL A 78 7.78 -54.64 16.18
CA VAL A 78 8.41 -53.76 17.16
C VAL A 78 7.94 -54.11 18.58
N THR A 79 8.89 -54.11 19.52
CA THR A 79 8.54 -54.25 20.94
C THR A 79 7.78 -53.01 21.43
N LYS A 80 6.85 -53.23 22.38
CA LYS A 80 6.03 -52.17 22.97
C LYS A 80 6.86 -51.03 23.56
N GLU A 81 8.02 -51.35 24.13
CA GLU A 81 8.94 -50.34 24.70
C GLU A 81 9.55 -49.44 23.63
N VAL A 82 9.94 -50.01 22.48
CA VAL A 82 10.49 -49.22 21.35
C VAL A 82 9.40 -48.33 20.76
N LEU A 83 8.19 -48.85 20.57
CA LEU A 83 7.05 -48.05 20.10
C LEU A 83 6.74 -46.88 21.05
N LYS A 84 6.72 -47.15 22.37
CA LYS A 84 6.44 -46.11 23.37
C LYS A 84 7.51 -45.01 23.38
N ARG A 85 8.79 -45.37 23.23
CA ARG A 85 9.88 -44.39 23.11
C ARG A 85 9.72 -43.51 21.88
N SER A 86 9.48 -44.12 20.71
CA SER A 86 9.24 -43.38 19.47
C SER A 86 8.03 -42.46 19.58
N LEU A 87 6.94 -42.90 20.21
CA LEU A 87 5.76 -42.06 20.43
C LEU A 87 6.08 -40.84 21.32
N LEU A 88 6.80 -41.04 22.42
CA LEU A 88 7.23 -39.94 23.29
C LEU A 88 8.15 -38.95 22.57
N GLU A 89 9.05 -39.44 21.73
CA GLU A 89 9.91 -38.59 20.90
C GLU A 89 9.10 -37.77 19.89
N HIS A 90 8.14 -38.40 19.21
CA HIS A 90 7.24 -37.69 18.30
C HIS A 90 6.39 -36.64 19.03
N GLU A 91 5.88 -36.96 20.23
CA GLU A 91 5.09 -36.03 21.03
C GLU A 91 5.93 -34.82 21.48
N ALA A 92 7.18 -35.06 21.89
CA ALA A 92 8.13 -33.99 22.22
C ALA A 92 8.44 -33.11 21.00
N ASN A 93 8.67 -33.71 19.83
CA ASN A 93 8.93 -32.98 18.59
C ASN A 93 7.72 -32.13 18.16
N ILE A 94 6.50 -32.67 18.26
CA ILE A 94 5.26 -31.94 17.99
C ILE A 94 5.10 -30.78 18.97
N ALA A 95 5.39 -30.98 20.26
CA ALA A 95 5.33 -29.92 21.26
C ALA A 95 6.36 -28.81 20.97
N GLY A 96 7.59 -29.18 20.61
CA GLY A 96 8.64 -28.23 20.21
C GLY A 96 8.25 -27.42 18.97
N PHE A 97 7.77 -28.09 17.92
CA PHE A 97 7.31 -27.43 16.70
C PHE A 97 6.17 -26.45 16.97
N ARG A 98 5.19 -26.82 17.81
CA ARG A 98 4.10 -25.91 18.20
C ARG A 98 4.60 -24.69 18.94
N ALA A 99 5.56 -24.86 19.86
CA ALA A 99 6.14 -23.73 20.60
C ALA A 99 6.88 -22.76 19.68
N GLU A 100 7.67 -23.29 18.73
CA GLU A 100 8.37 -22.47 17.76
C GLU A 100 7.41 -21.76 16.79
N LEU A 101 6.37 -22.45 16.34
CA LEU A 101 5.33 -21.87 15.49
C LEU A 101 4.60 -20.72 16.19
N LEU A 102 4.19 -20.91 17.45
CA LEU A 102 3.54 -19.86 18.25
C LEU A 102 4.46 -18.66 18.44
N LYS A 103 5.73 -18.90 18.82
CA LYS A 103 6.73 -17.84 18.96
C LYS A 103 6.93 -17.06 17.66
N SER A 104 7.04 -17.77 16.53
CA SER A 104 7.17 -17.15 15.20
C SER A 104 5.94 -16.31 14.86
N GLN A 105 4.75 -16.83 15.13
CA GLN A 105 3.49 -16.11 14.92
C GLN A 105 3.39 -14.84 15.78
N GLU A 106 3.76 -14.91 17.06
CA GLU A 106 3.78 -13.75 17.96
C GLU A 106 4.77 -12.68 17.47
N LEU A 107 5.97 -13.09 17.05
CA LEU A 107 6.97 -12.18 16.50
C LEU A 107 6.51 -11.52 15.20
N GLN A 108 5.92 -12.28 14.29
CA GLN A 108 5.37 -11.75 13.04
C GLN A 108 4.20 -10.79 13.30
N ALA A 109 3.31 -11.13 14.22
CA ALA A 109 2.20 -10.26 14.62
C ALA A 109 2.72 -8.95 15.22
N ALA A 110 3.69 -9.01 16.14
CA ALA A 110 4.31 -7.83 16.73
C ALA A 110 5.02 -6.96 15.68
N SER A 111 5.75 -7.58 14.75
CA SER A 111 6.38 -6.85 13.64
C SER A 111 5.35 -6.16 12.75
N PHE A 112 4.27 -6.87 12.39
CA PHE A 112 3.22 -6.34 11.54
C PHE A 112 2.48 -5.17 12.21
N THR A 113 2.17 -5.27 13.51
CA THR A 113 1.59 -4.17 14.27
C THR A 113 2.51 -2.96 14.29
N ARG A 114 3.80 -3.15 14.58
CA ARG A 114 4.79 -2.06 14.58
C ARG A 114 4.93 -1.40 13.22
N ASP A 115 4.98 -2.19 12.15
CA ASP A 115 5.09 -1.65 10.79
C ASP A 115 3.82 -0.91 10.38
N THR A 116 2.65 -1.39 10.81
CA THR A 116 1.35 -0.72 10.60
C THR A 116 1.31 0.63 11.31
N GLU A 117 1.70 0.70 12.58
CA GLU A 117 1.79 1.95 13.35
C GLU A 117 2.75 2.94 12.68
N ARG A 118 3.94 2.47 12.29
CA ARG A 118 4.93 3.31 11.59
C ARG A 118 4.41 3.85 10.26
N LEU A 119 3.66 3.05 9.51
CA LEU A 119 3.05 3.48 8.25
C LEU A 119 1.91 4.48 8.49
N GLN A 120 1.11 4.31 9.55
CA GLN A 120 0.07 5.26 9.94
C GLN A 120 0.66 6.61 10.35
N ASP A 121 1.74 6.61 11.14
CA ASP A 121 2.46 7.84 11.52
C ASP A 121 3.04 8.56 10.30
N GLY A 122 3.65 7.79 9.38
CA GLY A 122 4.16 8.34 8.11
C GLY A 122 3.05 8.96 7.24
N LEU A 123 1.89 8.31 7.18
CA LEU A 123 0.72 8.81 6.45
C LEU A 123 0.20 10.12 7.06
N GLU A 124 0.09 10.19 8.39
CA GLU A 124 -0.39 11.41 9.06
C GLU A 124 0.61 12.56 8.88
N LYS A 125 1.91 12.27 8.95
CA LYS A 125 2.96 13.26 8.66
C LYS A 125 2.83 13.82 7.25
N ILE A 126 2.79 12.96 6.22
CA ILE A 126 2.64 13.41 4.82
C ILE A 126 1.34 14.19 4.63
N ARG A 127 0.23 13.75 5.24
CA ARG A 127 -1.04 14.49 5.19
C ARG A 127 -0.90 15.90 5.76
N SER A 128 -0.22 16.05 6.90
CA SER A 128 0.01 17.35 7.52
C SER A 128 0.90 18.26 6.67
N GLU A 129 1.96 17.70 6.07
CA GLU A 129 2.87 18.44 5.18
C GLU A 129 2.15 18.91 3.91
N ILE A 130 1.35 18.05 3.27
CA ILE A 130 0.55 18.43 2.10
C ILE A 130 -0.40 19.56 2.45
N ARG A 131 -1.11 19.45 3.58
CA ARG A 131 -2.06 20.49 4.00
C ARG A 131 -1.36 21.83 4.22
N TYR A 132 -0.20 21.80 4.88
CA TYR A 132 0.60 23.00 5.10
C TYR A 132 1.08 23.62 3.78
N GLU A 133 1.60 22.83 2.84
CA GLU A 133 2.06 23.35 1.55
C GLU A 133 0.90 23.87 0.69
N VAL A 134 -0.28 23.24 0.75
CA VAL A 134 -1.50 23.76 0.08
C VAL A 134 -1.92 25.10 0.67
N ASP A 135 -1.99 25.22 2.01
CA ASP A 135 -2.38 26.46 2.68
C ASP A 135 -1.37 27.59 2.38
N LYS A 136 -0.09 27.28 2.43
CA LYS A 136 1.01 28.20 2.10
C LYS A 136 0.96 28.64 0.64
N LEU A 137 0.81 27.72 -0.31
CA LEU A 137 0.73 28.04 -1.73
C LEU A 137 -0.52 28.88 -2.03
N THR A 138 -1.65 28.55 -1.42
CA THR A 138 -2.90 29.31 -1.57
C THR A 138 -2.75 30.73 -1.04
N ALA A 139 -2.11 30.89 0.12
CA ALA A 139 -1.82 32.21 0.69
C ALA A 139 -0.86 33.02 -0.20
N SER A 140 0.19 32.37 -0.72
CA SER A 140 1.15 32.98 -1.66
C SER A 140 0.46 33.45 -2.93
N GLN A 141 -0.32 32.58 -3.58
CA GLN A 141 -1.05 32.94 -4.80
C GLN A 141 -2.03 34.07 -4.57
N ARG A 142 -2.75 34.06 -3.44
CA ARG A 142 -3.65 35.16 -3.08
C ARG A 142 -2.89 36.48 -2.89
N LEU A 143 -1.71 36.45 -2.29
CA LEU A 143 -0.86 37.63 -2.14
C LEU A 143 -0.40 38.13 -3.51
N ASP A 144 0.13 37.25 -4.37
CA ASP A 144 0.61 37.59 -5.71
C ASP A 144 -0.50 38.26 -6.54
N LEU A 145 -1.71 37.69 -6.53
CA LEU A 145 -2.86 38.28 -7.21
C LEU A 145 -3.26 39.65 -6.65
N ASN A 146 -3.18 39.84 -5.33
CA ASN A 146 -3.49 41.13 -4.72
C ASN A 146 -2.45 42.19 -5.08
N LEU A 147 -1.16 41.83 -5.12
CA LEU A 147 -0.09 42.73 -5.53
C LEU A 147 -0.22 43.10 -7.01
N GLU A 148 -0.46 42.11 -7.88
CA GLU A 148 -0.65 42.35 -9.31
C GLU A 148 -1.89 43.20 -9.59
N LYS A 149 -2.98 42.97 -8.85
CA LYS A 149 -4.19 43.82 -8.92
C LYS A 149 -3.90 45.26 -8.47
N GLY A 150 -3.04 45.44 -7.46
CA GLY A 150 -2.55 46.75 -7.04
C GLY A 150 -1.76 47.44 -8.15
N ARG A 151 -0.77 46.73 -8.71
CA ARG A 151 0.06 47.22 -9.82
C ARG A 151 -0.77 47.64 -11.03
N ILE A 152 -1.71 46.80 -11.46
CA ILE A 152 -2.62 47.11 -12.58
C ILE A 152 -3.46 48.36 -12.27
N ARG A 153 -3.92 48.53 -11.03
CA ARG A 153 -4.68 49.73 -10.64
C ARG A 153 -3.81 50.99 -10.74
N ASP A 154 -2.57 50.93 -10.26
CA ASP A 154 -1.65 52.06 -10.29
C ASP A 154 -1.27 52.43 -11.73
N GLU A 155 -1.01 51.42 -12.59
CA GLU A 155 -0.77 51.61 -14.02
C GLU A 155 -1.98 52.22 -14.74
N LEU A 156 -3.19 51.74 -14.45
CA LEU A 156 -4.43 52.30 -14.99
C LEU A 156 -4.63 53.75 -14.56
N GLN A 157 -4.34 54.09 -13.30
CA GLN A 157 -4.43 55.46 -12.81
C GLN A 157 -3.40 56.36 -13.51
N SER A 158 -2.15 55.90 -13.64
CA SER A 158 -1.11 56.63 -14.36
C SER A 158 -1.47 56.86 -15.84
N LEU A 159 -2.04 55.86 -16.52
CA LEU A 159 -2.51 56.02 -17.90
C LEU A 159 -3.67 57.01 -17.99
N ARG A 160 -4.59 56.99 -17.02
CA ARG A 160 -5.69 57.95 -16.95
C ARG A 160 -5.19 59.37 -16.77
N ASP A 161 -4.24 59.59 -15.86
CA ASP A 161 -3.65 60.89 -15.61
C ASP A 161 -2.93 61.41 -16.87
N MET A 162 -2.13 60.56 -17.52
CA MET A 162 -1.48 60.89 -18.79
C MET A 162 -2.48 61.21 -19.91
N ALA A 163 -3.58 60.46 -20.00
CA ALA A 163 -4.65 60.73 -20.96
C ALA A 163 -5.31 62.10 -20.71
N THR A 164 -5.61 62.44 -19.45
CA THR A 164 -6.16 63.76 -19.11
C THR A 164 -5.18 64.90 -19.38
N GLU A 165 -3.88 64.69 -19.14
CA GLU A 165 -2.86 65.67 -19.48
C GLU A 165 -2.78 65.91 -21.00
N MET A 166 -2.87 64.84 -21.79
CA MET A 166 -2.90 64.94 -23.25
C MET A 166 -4.17 65.62 -23.77
N GLU A 167 -5.34 65.32 -23.17
CA GLU A 167 -6.59 66.00 -23.48
C GLU A 167 -6.48 67.51 -23.26
N ILE A 168 -5.92 67.94 -22.12
CA ILE A 168 -5.66 69.35 -21.81
C ILE A 168 -4.69 69.98 -22.82
N LYS A 169 -3.61 69.26 -23.22
CA LYS A 169 -2.66 69.76 -24.23
C LYS A 169 -3.33 69.94 -25.59
N VAL A 170 -4.13 68.97 -26.03
CA VAL A 170 -4.88 69.05 -27.28
C VAL A 170 -5.84 70.24 -27.26
N ASP A 171 -6.61 70.43 -26.19
CA ASP A 171 -7.52 71.57 -26.06
C ASP A 171 -6.77 72.90 -26.13
N LYS A 172 -5.58 72.99 -25.51
CA LYS A 172 -4.74 74.18 -25.58
C LYS A 172 -4.25 74.43 -27.01
N GLU A 173 -3.76 73.40 -27.70
CA GLU A 173 -3.30 73.51 -29.09
C GLU A 173 -4.45 73.91 -30.03
N VAL A 174 -5.63 73.30 -29.88
CA VAL A 174 -6.85 73.64 -30.64
C VAL A 174 -7.24 75.10 -30.44
N ASN A 175 -7.26 75.58 -29.19
CA ASN A 175 -7.58 76.98 -28.90
C ASN A 175 -6.52 77.94 -29.48
N SER A 176 -5.24 77.57 -29.41
CA SER A 176 -4.15 78.37 -29.99
C SER A 176 -4.24 78.45 -31.52
N LEU A 177 -4.54 77.34 -32.18
CA LEU A 177 -4.74 77.26 -33.63
C LEU A 177 -5.96 78.08 -34.05
N LYS A 178 -7.06 78.02 -33.30
CA LYS A 178 -8.26 78.81 -33.55
C LYS A 178 -7.97 80.31 -33.47
N ALA A 179 -7.24 80.75 -32.43
CA ALA A 179 -6.84 82.15 -32.28
C ALA A 179 -5.94 82.62 -33.44
N ALA A 180 -4.95 81.81 -33.82
CA ALA A 180 -4.08 82.10 -34.97
C ALA A 180 -4.86 82.18 -36.28
N MET A 181 -5.86 81.31 -36.46
CA MET A 181 -6.75 81.34 -37.62
C MET A 181 -7.62 82.59 -37.66
N GLU A 182 -8.21 83.00 -36.53
CA GLU A 182 -8.98 84.25 -36.43
C GLU A 182 -8.11 85.48 -36.72
N GLN A 183 -6.87 85.49 -36.24
CA GLN A 183 -5.90 86.53 -36.56
C GLN A 183 -5.59 86.58 -38.07
N SER A 184 -5.28 85.43 -38.69
CA SER A 184 -5.01 85.32 -40.13
C SER A 184 -6.20 85.78 -40.99
N LYS A 185 -7.43 85.43 -40.58
CA LYS A 185 -8.67 85.92 -41.21
C LYS A 185 -8.77 87.44 -41.11
N ASN A 186 -8.54 88.01 -39.93
CA ASN A 186 -8.58 89.47 -39.74
C ASN A 186 -7.52 90.18 -40.56
N ASP A 187 -6.31 89.64 -40.64
CA ASP A 187 -5.25 90.22 -41.46
C ASP A 187 -5.59 90.15 -42.95
N THR A 188 -6.18 89.05 -43.42
CA THR A 188 -6.70 88.94 -44.80
C THR A 188 -7.75 90.03 -45.10
N VAL A 189 -8.69 90.28 -44.18
CA VAL A 189 -9.69 91.36 -44.34
C VAL A 189 -9.00 92.73 -44.42
N LYS A 190 -8.01 93.01 -43.57
CA LYS A 190 -7.23 94.26 -43.62
C LYS A 190 -6.52 94.42 -44.97
N TYR A 191 -5.88 93.37 -45.49
CA TYR A 191 -5.21 93.40 -46.79
C TYR A 191 -6.18 93.73 -47.93
N VAL A 192 -7.37 93.11 -47.95
CA VAL A 192 -8.40 93.38 -48.96
C VAL A 192 -8.90 94.83 -48.89
N LEU A 193 -9.18 95.34 -47.68
CA LEU A 193 -9.57 96.74 -47.49
C LEU A 193 -8.48 97.71 -47.94
N GLY A 194 -7.21 97.41 -47.61
CA GLY A 194 -6.07 98.18 -48.07
C GLY A 194 -5.94 98.22 -49.59
N LEU A 195 -6.15 97.08 -50.26
CA LEU A 195 -6.15 97.01 -51.72
C LEU A 195 -7.29 97.83 -52.34
N MET A 196 -8.51 97.71 -51.82
CA MET A 196 -9.65 98.49 -52.29
C MET A 196 -9.40 100.00 -52.15
N LEU A 197 -8.88 100.45 -51.00
CA LEU A 197 -8.51 101.85 -50.78
C LEU A 197 -7.39 102.32 -51.71
N ALA A 198 -6.37 101.48 -51.96
CA ALA A 198 -5.29 101.79 -52.90
C ALA A 198 -5.82 101.96 -54.33
N LEU A 199 -6.71 101.07 -54.78
CA LEU A 199 -7.36 101.15 -56.09
C LEU A 199 -8.24 102.40 -56.20
N MET A 200 -9.05 102.72 -55.18
CA MET A 200 -9.86 103.94 -55.16
C MET A 200 -9.00 105.21 -55.21
N THR A 201 -7.90 105.25 -54.46
CA THR A 201 -6.95 106.37 -54.44
C THR A 201 -6.26 106.53 -55.79
N ALA A 202 -5.80 105.43 -56.39
CA ALA A 202 -5.20 105.45 -57.72
C ALA A 202 -6.22 105.90 -58.79
N GLY A 203 -7.47 105.43 -58.72
CA GLY A 203 -8.54 105.85 -59.62
C GLY A 203 -8.88 107.33 -59.51
N LEU A 204 -8.99 107.88 -58.30
CA LEU A 204 -9.16 109.32 -58.08
C LEU A 204 -7.95 110.11 -58.61
N GLY A 205 -6.73 109.62 -58.39
CA GLY A 205 -5.51 110.22 -58.93
C GLY A 205 -5.52 110.27 -60.46
N ALA A 206 -5.91 109.17 -61.11
CA ALA A 206 -6.04 109.09 -62.57
C ALA A 206 -7.15 110.01 -63.09
N ALA A 207 -8.33 110.03 -62.46
CA ALA A 207 -9.42 110.93 -62.83
C ALA A 207 -9.01 112.41 -62.75
N ARG A 208 -8.23 112.79 -61.73
CA ARG A 208 -7.68 114.14 -61.59
C ARG A 208 -6.71 114.51 -62.72
N LEU A 209 -5.91 113.55 -63.20
CA LEU A 209 -4.98 113.74 -64.33
C LEU A 209 -5.70 113.88 -65.69
N VAL A 210 -6.91 113.33 -65.84
CA VAL A 210 -7.70 113.40 -67.08
C VAL A 210 -8.60 114.64 -67.14
N LEU A 211 -9.00 115.19 -65.98
CA LEU A 211 -9.81 116.42 -65.86
C LEU A 211 -8.98 117.72 -65.79
N HIS A 212 -7.67 117.65 -66.01
CA HIS A 212 -6.75 118.78 -66.18
C HIS A 212 -5.97 118.60 -67.48
#